data_AF-A0A6A8LT22-F1
#
_entry.id   AF-A0A6A8LT22-F1
#
_cell.length_a   1.000
_cell.length_b   1.000
_cell.length_c   1.000
_cell.angle_alpha   90.00
_cell.angle_beta   90.00
_cell.angle_gamma   90.00
#
_symmetry.space_group_name_H-M   'P 1'
#
loop_
_entity.id
_entity.type
_entity.pdbx_description
1 polymer ?
#
loop_
_entity_poly.entity_id
_entity_poly.type
_entity_poly.pdbx_seq_one_letter_code
_entity_poly.pdbx_strand_id
1 'polypeptide(L)' 'MIVENIPDEFKKALPILEKIRETGFEAYFVGGSVRDTLLGLPIHDVDIAS' A
#
# COMPACT_ATOMS: atom_id res chain seq x y z
N MET A 1 1.79 -14.71 5.00
CA MET A 1 3.04 -14.01 5.33
C MET A 1 2.66 -12.67 5.92
N ILE A 2 3.22 -12.29 7.06
CA ILE A 2 2.98 -10.99 7.71
C ILE A 2 4.26 -10.19 7.55
N VAL A 3 4.15 -8.95 7.09
CA VAL A 3 5.28 -8.03 6.98
C VAL A 3 5.36 -7.23 8.28
N GLU A 4 6.44 -7.38 9.04
CA GLU A 4 6.61 -6.69 10.33
C GLU A 4 6.94 -5.21 10.18
N ASN A 5 7.63 -4.84 9.08
CA ASN A 5 8.04 -3.47 8.80
C ASN A 5 7.42 -2.97 7.49
N ILE A 6 6.45 -2.08 7.62
CA ILE A 6 5.80 -1.41 6.48
C ILE A 6 6.75 -0.34 5.92
N PRO A 7 7.08 -0.37 4.61
CA PRO A 7 7.85 0.68 3.93
C PRO A 7 7.25 2.08 4.08
N ASP A 8 8.10 3.11 4.06
CA ASP A 8 7.67 4.49 4.28
C ASP A 8 6.80 5.03 3.13
N GLU A 9 6.95 4.47 1.93
CA GLU A 9 6.12 4.75 0.76
C GLU A 9 4.64 4.45 1.05
N PHE A 10 4.34 3.30 1.66
CA PHE A 10 2.98 2.98 2.06
C PHE A 10 2.46 3.86 3.19
N LYS A 11 3.31 4.25 4.15
CA LYS A 11 2.90 5.19 5.21
C LYS A 11 2.52 6.55 4.64
N LYS A 12 3.25 7.03 3.62
CA LYS A 12 2.93 8.28 2.92
C LYS A 12 1.63 8.18 2.12
N ALA A 13 1.33 7.02 1.54
CA ALA A 13 0.11 6.78 0.76
C ALA A 13 -1.13 6.43 1.63
N LEU A 14 -0.93 5.97 2.87
CA LEU A 14 -1.98 5.54 3.78
C LEU A 14 -3.13 6.54 3.96
N PRO A 15 -2.89 7.87 4.08
CA PRO A 15 -3.98 8.84 4.21
C PRO A 15 -4.95 8.83 3.00
N ILE A 16 -4.46 8.52 1.80
CA ILE A 16 -5.29 8.43 0.59
C ILE A 16 -6.18 7.19 0.66
N LEU A 17 -5.58 6.05 1.03
CA LEU A 17 -6.30 4.79 1.22
C LEU A 17 -7.44 4.94 2.24
N GLU A 18 -7.11 5.49 3.42
CA GLU A 18 -8.09 5.71 4.48
C GLU A 18 -9.17 6.70 4.05
N LYS A 19 -8.84 7.72 3.25
CA LYS A 19 -9.84 8.66 2.76
C LYS A 19 -10.88 7.98 1.86
N ILE A 20 -10.46 7.04 1.02
CA ILE A 20 -11.36 6.25 0.18
C ILE A 20 -12.25 5.37 1.08
N ARG A 21 -11.67 4.73 2.09
CA ARG A 21 -12.39 3.86 3.04
C ARG A 21 -13.40 4.62 3.91
N GLU A 22 -13.07 5.83 4.34
CA GLU A 22 -13.97 6.73 5.08
C GLU A 22 -15.25 7.04 4.30
N THR A 23 -15.19 7.03 2.97
CA THR A 23 -16.36 7.26 2.10
C THR A 23 -17.21 6.00 1.86
N GLY A 24 -16.89 4.89 2.53
CA GLY A 24 -17.64 3.63 2.47
C GLY A 24 -17.21 2.70 1.34
N PHE A 25 -16.09 2.95 0.69
CA PHE A 25 -15.51 2.06 -0.32
C PHE A 25 -14.49 1.11 0.30
N GLU A 26 -14.29 -0.04 -0.34
CA GLU A 26 -13.12 -0.86 -0.09
C GLU A 26 -11.94 -0.30 -0.91
N ALA A 27 -10.73 -0.38 -0.36
CA ALA A 27 -9.52 0.02 -1.05
C ALA A 27 -8.31 -0.71 -0.48
N TYR A 28 -7.39 -1.08 -1.35
CA TYR A 28 -6.19 -1.86 -1.02
C TYR A 28 -4.97 -1.36 -1.78
N PHE A 29 -3.80 -1.47 -1.16
CA PHE A 29 -2.54 -1.40 -1.90
C PHE A 29 -2.38 -2.64 -2.76
N VAL A 30 -2.01 -2.45 -4.03
CA VAL A 30 -1.89 -3.51 -5.02
C VAL A 30 -0.64 -3.33 -5.88
N GLY A 31 -0.48 -4.19 -6.88
CA GLY A 31 0.54 -4.02 -7.92
C GLY A 31 1.96 -4.37 -7.48
N GLY A 32 2.93 -3.76 -8.17
CA GLY A 32 4.35 -4.03 -8.00
C GLY A 32 4.85 -3.72 -6.59
N SER A 33 4.34 -2.64 -5.99
CA SER A 33 4.68 -2.21 -4.63
C SER A 33 4.52 -3.31 -3.57
N VAL A 34 3.46 -4.11 -3.66
CA VAL A 34 3.18 -5.22 -2.75
C VAL A 34 4.17 -6.36 -2.98
N ARG A 35 4.40 -6.74 -4.24
CA ARG A 35 5.40 -7.76 -4.60
C ARG A 35 6.78 -7.35 -4.11
N ASP A 36 7.19 -6.12 -4.39
CA ASP A 36 8.53 -5.62 -4.10
C ASP A 36 8.77 -5.53 -2.59
N THR A 37 7.74 -5.16 -1.81
CA THR A 37 7.76 -5.25 -0.34
C THR A 37 7.99 -6.67 0.16
N LEU A 38 7.28 -7.65 -0.41
CA LEU A 38 7.42 -9.06 -0.03
C LEU A 38 8.78 -9.64 -0.42
N LEU A 39 9.39 -9.13 -1.49
CA LEU A 39 10.71 -9.52 -1.97
C LEU A 39 11.86 -8.72 -1.32
N GLY A 40 11.56 -7.70 -0.50
CA GLY A 40 12.56 -6.81 0.08
C GLY A 40 13.27 -5.92 -0.95
N LEU A 41 12.61 -5.62 -2.07
CA LEU A 41 13.10 -4.75 -3.12
C LEU A 41 12.64 -3.29 -2.88
N PRO A 42 13.37 -2.30 -3.41
CA PRO A 42 12.94 -0.90 -3.37
C PRO A 42 11.58 -0.71 -4.07
N ILE A 43 10.72 0.10 -3.49
CA ILE A 43 9.43 0.49 -4.10
C ILE A 43 9.65 1.77 -4.92
N HIS A 44 9.09 1.81 -6.12
CA HIS A 44 9.17 2.97 -7.01
C HIS A 44 7.89 3.83 -6.95
N ASP A 45 6.75 3.17 -6.94
CA ASP A 45 5.40 3.74 -6.91
C ASP A 45 4.46 2.87 -6.05
N VAL A 46 3.32 3.44 -5.66
CA VAL A 46 2.30 2.76 -4.85
C VAL A 46 0.96 2.86 -5.57
N ASP A 47 0.38 1.71 -5.90
CA ASP A 47 -0.93 1.60 -6.53
C ASP A 47 -2.02 1.32 -5.50
N ILE A 48 -3.18 1.95 -5.67
CA ILE A 48 -4.39 1.71 -4.88
C ILE A 48 -5.51 1.27 -5.82
N ALA A 49 -6.22 0.21 -5.47
CA ALA A 49 -7.43 -0.25 -6.16
C ALA A 49 -8.57 -0.49 -5.16
N SER A 50 -9.81 -0.31 -5.61
CA SER A 50 -11.05 -0.55 -4.87
C SER A 50 -11.72 -1.85 -5.29
#